data_AF-A0A2H5QPH6-F1
#
_entry.id   AF-A0A2H5QPH6-F1
#
_cell.length_a   1.000
_cell.length_b   1.000
_cell.length_c   1.000
_cell.angle_alpha   90.00
_cell.angle_beta   90.00
_cell.angle_gamma   90.00
#
_symmetry.space_group_name_H-M   'P 1'
#
loop_
_entity.id
_entity.type
_entity.pdbx_description
1 polymer ?
#
loop_
_entity_poly.entity_id
_entity_poly.type
_entity_poly.pdbx_seq_one_letter_code
_entity_poly.pdbx_strand_id
1 'polypeptide(L)'
;MKEQSFIWKSHNELLQDICSLRRLTIRGCPKLQSLVAEEEKDQQQQLCELSCRLEYLALSGCEGLVKLPQSSFSLSSLRDIEIYNCSSLVSFPEVALPSMLKKIEIKKCDALKSLPEAWMCGTNSSLEMLTIWHCHSLTYIAEVQLPLSLKRLDIQRCNKIRTLTVEEGIQRSSSSRRYTSSLLEKLEIERCRSLTCIFSKNELPATLESLEVGNLPPSLKSLSVWLCSKLESIAERLDNNTSLETISILGCRNLKFLPSGLHNLRQLQEIQICSCRNLVSFPEGGLPGAKLRTLDIYDCERLEALTKGLHNLTSLQELTIGRGVELPSLEEDGLPTNLHSLTIDGNMEIWKSVIEWGRGFHRFSSLRHLAIKGCDDDMVSFPPEDIRLGTALPLPASLTSLTISRFPNLERLSSSIVDLQNLTELNLVDCPKLKYFPEKGLPSSLLRLYIDECPLIEEKCRKDGGQYWDLLTHIPRVAIDYKSVFDDDPTEDD
;
A
#
# COMPACT_ATOMS: atom_id res chain seq x y z
N MET A 1 -14.36 -32.52 -23.65
CA MET A 1 -12.90 -32.53 -23.40
C MET A 1 -12.46 -33.16 -22.08
N LYS A 2 -13.34 -33.59 -21.15
CA LYS A 2 -12.94 -34.08 -19.80
C LYS A 2 -11.95 -35.27 -19.78
N GLU A 3 -11.77 -35.98 -20.89
CA GLU A 3 -10.89 -37.15 -20.98
C GLU A 3 -9.66 -37.00 -21.88
N GLN A 4 -9.48 -35.84 -22.54
CA GLN A 4 -8.38 -35.67 -23.48
C GLN A 4 -7.12 -35.15 -22.79
N SER A 5 -6.01 -35.84 -23.02
CA SER A 5 -4.68 -35.46 -22.51
C SER A 5 -4.05 -34.29 -23.28
N PHE A 6 -4.54 -34.04 -24.50
CA PHE A 6 -4.05 -33.02 -25.44
C PHE A 6 -5.24 -32.34 -26.13
N ILE A 7 -5.13 -31.04 -26.41
CA ILE A 7 -6.21 -30.29 -27.09
C ILE A 7 -6.07 -30.41 -28.60
N TRP A 8 -4.85 -30.27 -29.13
CA TRP A 8 -4.61 -30.32 -30.57
C TRP A 8 -4.07 -31.70 -30.93
N LYS A 9 -4.89 -32.50 -31.62
CA LYS A 9 -4.50 -33.76 -32.25
C LYS A 9 -4.59 -33.59 -33.76
N SER A 10 -3.53 -33.94 -34.48
CA SER A 10 -3.34 -33.73 -35.93
C SER A 10 -4.43 -34.34 -36.84
N HIS A 11 -5.29 -35.22 -36.32
CA HIS A 11 -6.25 -35.99 -37.11
C HIS A 11 -7.71 -35.48 -37.04
N ASN A 12 -7.98 -34.34 -36.39
CA ASN A 12 -9.34 -33.78 -36.34
C ASN A 12 -9.50 -32.62 -37.34
N GLU A 13 -10.50 -32.73 -38.23
CA GLU A 13 -10.97 -31.67 -39.14
C GLU A 13 -11.32 -30.35 -38.41
N LEU A 14 -11.48 -30.39 -37.08
CA LEU A 14 -11.66 -29.23 -36.20
C LEU A 14 -10.51 -28.21 -36.25
N LEU A 15 -9.29 -28.59 -36.67
CA LEU A 15 -8.11 -27.71 -36.64
C LEU A 15 -8.21 -26.52 -37.61
N GLN A 16 -8.92 -26.64 -38.74
CA GLN A 16 -9.10 -25.51 -39.66
C GLN A 16 -10.03 -24.42 -39.11
N ASP A 17 -11.02 -24.78 -38.28
CA ASP A 17 -11.97 -23.83 -37.69
C ASP A 17 -11.34 -22.96 -36.58
N ILE A 18 -10.28 -23.46 -35.93
CA ILE A 18 -9.59 -22.77 -34.81
C ILE A 18 -8.63 -21.67 -35.29
N CYS A 19 -8.26 -21.65 -36.58
CA CYS A 19 -7.38 -20.62 -37.17
C CYS A 19 -7.94 -19.20 -37.06
N SER A 20 -9.25 -19.06 -36.82
CA SER A 20 -9.95 -17.78 -36.60
C SER A 20 -10.02 -17.37 -35.11
N LEU A 21 -9.65 -18.27 -34.20
CA LEU A 21 -9.88 -18.11 -32.77
C LEU A 21 -8.92 -17.06 -32.17
N ARG A 22 -9.49 -15.97 -31.65
CA ARG A 22 -8.75 -14.93 -30.93
C ARG A 22 -8.64 -15.17 -29.43
N ARG A 23 -9.59 -15.91 -28.85
CA ARG A 23 -9.70 -16.13 -27.40
C ARG A 23 -9.93 -17.61 -27.13
N LEU A 24 -9.00 -18.23 -26.40
CA LEU A 24 -9.11 -19.62 -25.96
C LEU A 24 -9.19 -19.64 -24.44
N THR A 25 -10.18 -20.32 -23.90
CA THR A 25 -10.33 -20.51 -22.46
C THR A 25 -10.65 -21.96 -22.17
N ILE A 26 -9.78 -22.61 -21.40
CA ILE A 26 -9.88 -24.02 -21.05
C ILE A 26 -10.12 -24.08 -19.55
N ARG A 27 -11.22 -24.72 -19.14
CA ARG A 27 -11.63 -24.81 -17.74
C ARG A 27 -11.90 -26.25 -17.33
N GLY A 28 -11.42 -26.64 -16.15
CA GLY A 28 -11.76 -27.91 -15.51
C GLY A 28 -11.37 -29.13 -16.34
N CYS A 29 -10.15 -29.13 -16.88
CA CYS A 29 -9.60 -30.21 -17.69
C CYS A 29 -8.48 -30.94 -16.91
N PRO A 30 -8.82 -31.84 -15.97
CA PRO A 30 -7.85 -32.43 -15.04
C PRO A 30 -6.87 -33.39 -15.71
N LYS A 31 -7.25 -34.02 -16.84
CA LYS A 31 -6.34 -34.90 -17.60
C LYS A 31 -5.45 -34.15 -18.59
N LEU A 32 -5.64 -32.84 -18.77
CA LEU A 32 -4.88 -32.07 -19.75
C LEU A 32 -3.42 -31.99 -19.32
N GLN A 33 -2.53 -32.64 -20.06
CA GLN A 33 -1.10 -32.66 -19.79
C GLN A 33 -0.33 -31.63 -20.62
N SER A 34 -0.80 -31.35 -21.84
CA SER A 34 -0.23 -30.35 -22.74
C SER A 34 -1.30 -29.85 -23.72
N LEU A 35 -1.13 -28.64 -24.27
CA LEU A 35 -2.01 -28.15 -25.34
C LEU A 35 -1.83 -28.96 -26.63
N VAL A 36 -0.65 -29.54 -26.84
CA VAL A 36 -0.23 -30.23 -28.06
C VAL A 36 0.36 -31.59 -27.71
N ALA A 37 0.06 -32.62 -28.50
CA ALA A 37 0.76 -33.89 -28.40
C ALA A 37 2.22 -33.70 -28.87
N GLU A 38 3.20 -33.94 -28.00
CA GLU A 38 4.62 -33.89 -28.35
C GLU A 38 4.99 -35.14 -29.18
N GLU A 39 4.59 -35.20 -30.45
CA GLU A 39 5.07 -36.21 -31.39
C GLU A 39 5.51 -35.53 -32.69
N GLU A 40 6.80 -35.62 -33.01
CA GLU A 40 7.47 -35.27 -34.28
C GLU A 40 7.74 -33.78 -34.62
N LYS A 41 9.00 -33.53 -35.04
CA LYS A 41 9.56 -32.23 -35.47
C LYS A 41 8.80 -31.58 -36.64
N ASP A 42 8.07 -32.35 -37.42
CA ASP A 42 7.31 -31.87 -38.57
C ASP A 42 5.95 -31.23 -38.17
N GLN A 43 5.46 -31.48 -36.94
CA GLN A 43 4.19 -30.91 -36.44
C GLN A 43 4.36 -29.49 -35.87
N GLN A 44 5.60 -29.07 -35.56
CA GLN A 44 5.91 -27.72 -35.08
C GLN A 44 5.64 -26.64 -36.16
N GLN A 45 5.77 -26.99 -37.44
CA GLN A 45 5.53 -26.06 -38.54
C GLN A 45 4.02 -25.85 -38.81
N GLN A 46 3.21 -26.91 -38.72
CA GLN A 46 1.75 -26.80 -38.84
C GLN A 46 1.13 -25.98 -37.70
N LEU A 47 1.59 -26.13 -36.46
CA LEU A 47 1.11 -25.32 -35.33
C LEU A 47 1.43 -23.82 -35.47
N CYS A 48 2.60 -23.51 -36.02
CA CYS A 48 3.01 -22.15 -36.36
C CYS A 48 2.12 -21.53 -37.45
N GLU A 49 1.51 -22.32 -38.34
CA GLU A 49 0.53 -21.84 -39.32
C GLU A 49 -0.88 -21.70 -38.74
N LEU A 50 -1.25 -22.56 -37.77
CA LEU A 50 -2.62 -22.73 -37.28
C LEU A 50 -3.10 -21.70 -36.23
N SER A 51 -2.22 -20.89 -35.63
CA SER A 51 -2.60 -20.09 -34.44
C SER A 51 -2.06 -18.65 -34.37
N CYS A 52 -1.70 -18.08 -35.53
CA CYS A 52 -1.22 -16.70 -35.68
C CYS A 52 -2.23 -15.60 -35.28
N ARG A 53 -3.44 -15.92 -34.80
CA ARG A 53 -4.47 -14.95 -34.41
C ARG A 53 -4.89 -15.00 -32.95
N LEU A 54 -4.39 -15.98 -32.18
CA LEU A 54 -4.78 -16.10 -30.79
C LEU A 54 -4.20 -14.94 -29.99
N GLU A 55 -5.06 -14.11 -29.41
CA GLU A 55 -4.71 -12.91 -28.65
C GLU A 55 -4.81 -13.16 -27.13
N TYR A 56 -5.67 -14.07 -26.69
CA TYR A 56 -5.88 -14.40 -25.27
C TYR A 56 -5.93 -15.91 -25.04
N LEU A 57 -5.16 -16.37 -24.06
CA LEU A 57 -5.14 -17.76 -23.59
C LEU A 57 -5.41 -17.82 -22.09
N ALA A 58 -6.46 -18.52 -21.68
CA ALA A 58 -6.73 -18.80 -20.27
C ALA A 58 -6.80 -20.31 -19.97
N LEU A 59 -6.07 -20.73 -18.94
CA LEU A 59 -6.06 -22.10 -18.42
C LEU A 59 -6.54 -22.08 -16.97
N SER A 60 -7.63 -22.79 -16.68
CA SER A 60 -8.23 -22.80 -15.35
C SER A 60 -8.52 -24.22 -14.89
N GLY A 61 -8.02 -24.62 -13.71
CA GLY A 61 -8.30 -25.95 -13.16
C GLY A 61 -7.78 -27.10 -14.04
N CYS A 62 -6.59 -26.94 -14.61
CA CYS A 62 -5.92 -27.97 -15.41
C CYS A 62 -4.91 -28.71 -14.52
N GLU A 63 -5.40 -29.66 -13.72
CA GLU A 63 -4.60 -30.35 -12.69
C GLU A 63 -3.52 -31.28 -13.26
N GLY A 64 -3.68 -31.78 -14.47
CA GLY A 64 -2.68 -32.63 -15.14
C GLY A 64 -1.55 -31.84 -15.83
N LEU A 65 -1.66 -30.52 -15.88
CA LEU A 65 -0.73 -29.67 -16.62
C LEU A 65 0.55 -29.47 -15.83
N VAL A 66 1.58 -30.26 -16.14
CA VAL A 66 2.87 -30.19 -15.44
C VAL A 66 3.78 -29.12 -16.04
N LYS A 67 3.73 -28.93 -17.37
CA LYS A 67 4.51 -27.96 -18.14
C LYS A 67 3.67 -27.42 -19.28
N LEU A 68 3.95 -26.18 -19.70
CA LEU A 68 3.42 -25.65 -20.96
C LEU A 68 4.32 -26.07 -22.13
N PRO A 69 3.75 -26.45 -23.29
CA PRO A 69 4.53 -26.85 -24.45
C PRO A 69 5.30 -25.65 -25.02
N GLN A 70 6.48 -25.90 -25.60
CA GLN A 70 7.29 -24.84 -26.25
C GLN A 70 6.50 -24.10 -27.34
N SER A 71 5.57 -24.79 -28.02
CA SER A 71 4.72 -24.23 -29.07
C SER A 71 3.68 -23.21 -28.59
N SER A 72 3.36 -23.13 -27.28
CA SER A 72 2.49 -22.04 -26.80
C SER A 72 3.18 -20.67 -26.87
N PHE A 73 4.51 -20.65 -27.05
CA PHE A 73 5.30 -19.43 -27.16
C PHE A 73 5.64 -19.07 -28.61
N SER A 74 5.24 -19.87 -29.60
CA SER A 74 5.26 -19.51 -31.03
C SER A 74 4.02 -18.71 -31.48
N LEU A 75 3.10 -18.42 -30.56
CA LEU A 75 1.89 -17.63 -30.77
C LEU A 75 2.21 -16.13 -30.92
N SER A 76 2.62 -15.72 -32.12
CA SER A 76 3.10 -14.35 -32.41
C SER A 76 2.10 -13.23 -32.14
N SER A 77 0.79 -13.51 -32.12
CA SER A 77 -0.27 -12.52 -31.85
C SER A 77 -0.77 -12.51 -30.40
N LEU A 78 -0.24 -13.38 -29.53
CA LEU A 78 -0.71 -13.53 -28.16
C LEU A 78 -0.37 -12.29 -27.34
N ARG A 79 -1.38 -11.72 -26.67
CA ARG A 79 -1.27 -10.51 -25.85
C ARG A 79 -1.38 -10.81 -24.37
N ASP A 80 -2.28 -11.73 -24.02
CA ASP A 80 -2.64 -12.01 -22.64
C ASP A 80 -2.63 -13.50 -22.35
N ILE A 81 -1.95 -13.89 -21.26
CA ILE A 81 -2.00 -15.25 -20.70
C ILE A 81 -2.55 -15.18 -19.27
N GLU A 82 -3.54 -16.02 -18.99
CA GLU A 82 -4.08 -16.23 -17.64
C GLU A 82 -4.00 -17.70 -17.26
N ILE A 83 -3.38 -18.01 -16.12
CA ILE A 83 -3.28 -19.36 -15.57
C ILE A 83 -3.84 -19.33 -14.16
N TYR A 84 -4.89 -20.11 -13.93
CA TYR A 84 -5.60 -20.17 -12.67
C TYR A 84 -5.71 -21.60 -12.17
N ASN A 85 -5.35 -21.85 -10.91
CA ASN A 85 -5.56 -23.12 -10.24
C ASN A 85 -5.03 -24.34 -11.03
N CYS A 86 -3.86 -24.19 -11.64
CA CYS A 86 -3.14 -25.28 -12.30
C CYS A 86 -2.09 -25.82 -11.31
N SER A 87 -2.56 -26.62 -10.36
CA SER A 87 -1.80 -27.00 -9.16
C SER A 87 -0.53 -27.79 -9.45
N SER A 88 -0.48 -28.57 -10.53
CA SER A 88 0.68 -29.38 -10.92
C SER A 88 1.69 -28.66 -11.80
N LEU A 89 1.45 -27.40 -12.20
CA LEU A 89 2.36 -26.66 -13.08
C LEU A 89 3.65 -26.34 -12.33
N VAL A 90 4.74 -27.04 -12.66
CA VAL A 90 6.02 -26.92 -11.95
C VAL A 90 6.90 -25.81 -12.54
N SER A 91 6.89 -25.67 -13.86
CA SER A 91 7.72 -24.70 -14.58
C SER A 91 7.11 -24.33 -15.94
N PHE A 92 7.50 -23.17 -16.44
CA PHE A 92 7.30 -22.77 -17.83
C PHE A 92 8.46 -23.30 -18.70
N PRO A 93 8.29 -23.42 -20.02
CA PRO A 93 9.38 -23.78 -20.92
C PRO A 93 10.39 -22.64 -21.02
N GLU A 94 11.67 -23.00 -21.20
CA GLU A 94 12.80 -22.06 -21.33
C GLU A 94 12.85 -21.44 -22.74
N VAL A 95 11.81 -20.66 -23.06
CA VAL A 95 11.61 -20.04 -24.37
C VAL A 95 11.28 -18.56 -24.18
N ALA A 96 11.75 -17.71 -25.09
CA ALA A 96 11.43 -16.30 -25.09
C ALA A 96 9.91 -16.06 -25.20
N LEU A 97 9.42 -15.00 -24.56
CA LEU A 97 8.01 -14.59 -24.67
C LEU A 97 7.67 -14.15 -26.10
N PRO A 98 6.42 -14.35 -26.56
CA PRO A 98 5.95 -13.82 -27.84
C PRO A 98 6.09 -12.29 -27.88
N SER A 99 6.42 -11.76 -29.05
CA SER A 99 6.72 -10.33 -29.24
C SER A 99 5.54 -9.39 -29.02
N MET A 100 4.30 -9.88 -29.00
CA MET A 100 3.09 -9.10 -28.72
C MET A 100 2.52 -9.32 -27.31
N LEU A 101 3.15 -10.17 -26.50
CA LEU A 101 2.63 -10.55 -25.19
C LEU A 101 2.84 -9.41 -24.18
N LYS A 102 1.75 -8.79 -23.75
CA LYS A 102 1.73 -7.64 -22.84
C LYS A 102 1.42 -8.02 -21.40
N LYS A 103 0.62 -9.06 -21.16
CA LYS A 103 0.13 -9.40 -19.82
C LYS A 103 0.25 -10.89 -19.53
N ILE A 104 0.79 -11.22 -18.36
CA ILE A 104 0.78 -12.57 -17.79
C ILE A 104 0.19 -12.52 -16.39
N GLU A 105 -0.76 -13.40 -16.12
CA GLU A 105 -1.41 -13.53 -14.81
C GLU A 105 -1.39 -15.00 -14.36
N ILE A 106 -0.75 -15.27 -13.22
CA ILE A 106 -0.57 -16.61 -12.67
C ILE A 106 -1.19 -16.63 -11.27
N LYS A 107 -2.17 -17.51 -11.06
CA LYS A 107 -2.97 -17.58 -9.84
C LYS A 107 -3.09 -19.01 -9.34
N LYS A 108 -2.83 -19.24 -8.05
CA LYS A 108 -3.02 -20.55 -7.40
C LYS A 108 -2.26 -21.70 -8.09
N CYS A 109 -1.02 -21.45 -8.52
CA CYS A 109 -0.14 -22.47 -9.11
C CYS A 109 0.90 -22.91 -8.07
N ASP A 110 0.50 -23.78 -7.15
CA ASP A 110 1.30 -24.07 -5.96
C ASP A 110 2.53 -24.93 -6.19
N ALA A 111 2.65 -25.64 -7.32
CA ALA A 111 3.86 -26.36 -7.71
C ALA A 111 4.92 -25.49 -8.41
N LEU A 112 4.57 -24.27 -8.83
CA LEU A 112 5.47 -23.39 -9.59
C LEU A 112 6.63 -22.94 -8.70
N LYS A 113 7.86 -23.27 -9.10
CA LYS A 113 9.07 -22.98 -8.30
C LYS A 113 9.83 -21.73 -8.74
N SER A 114 9.86 -21.47 -10.04
CA SER A 114 10.58 -20.34 -10.66
C SER A 114 9.94 -19.96 -12.00
N LEU A 115 10.26 -18.77 -12.49
CA LEU A 115 9.97 -18.36 -13.87
C LEU A 115 11.23 -18.56 -14.75
N PRO A 116 11.06 -18.74 -16.07
CA PRO A 116 12.17 -18.93 -17.01
C PRO A 116 13.11 -17.71 -17.09
N GLU A 117 14.41 -17.95 -17.23
CA GLU A 117 15.40 -16.91 -17.52
C GLU A 117 15.19 -16.29 -18.91
N ALA A 118 14.67 -17.09 -19.86
CA ALA A 118 14.37 -16.65 -21.21
C ALA A 118 13.35 -15.49 -21.26
N TRP A 119 12.52 -15.32 -20.22
CA TRP A 119 11.61 -14.17 -20.09
C TRP A 119 12.36 -12.87 -19.75
N MET A 120 13.56 -12.99 -19.19
CA MET A 120 14.36 -11.91 -18.63
C MET A 120 15.43 -11.41 -19.62
N CYS A 121 16.00 -12.29 -20.46
CA CYS A 121 17.11 -11.97 -21.35
C CYS A 121 16.71 -11.47 -22.76
N GLY A 122 15.42 -11.46 -23.09
CA GLY A 122 14.96 -11.08 -24.43
C GLY A 122 14.82 -9.57 -24.62
N THR A 123 15.67 -8.97 -25.48
CA THR A 123 15.50 -7.58 -25.97
C THR A 123 14.19 -7.34 -26.72
N ASN A 124 13.48 -8.41 -27.10
CA ASN A 124 12.21 -8.38 -27.83
C ASN A 124 10.98 -8.69 -26.97
N SER A 125 11.12 -8.76 -25.64
CA SER A 125 9.97 -8.96 -24.75
C SER A 125 9.10 -7.69 -24.74
N SER A 126 7.80 -7.83 -24.95
CA SER A 126 6.82 -6.73 -24.83
C SER A 126 5.96 -6.83 -23.57
N LEU A 127 6.38 -7.66 -22.61
CA LEU A 127 5.63 -7.90 -21.38
C LEU A 127 5.58 -6.63 -20.53
N GLU A 128 4.40 -6.01 -20.42
CA GLU A 128 4.19 -4.78 -19.66
C GLU A 128 3.69 -5.08 -18.23
N MET A 129 2.96 -6.18 -18.01
CA MET A 129 2.33 -6.52 -16.73
C MET A 129 2.50 -7.99 -16.37
N LEU A 130 2.99 -8.25 -15.16
CA LEU A 130 3.11 -9.57 -14.57
C LEU A 130 2.42 -9.59 -13.20
N THR A 131 1.43 -10.46 -13.04
CA THR A 131 0.70 -10.65 -11.78
C THR A 131 0.84 -12.09 -11.31
N ILE A 132 1.25 -12.29 -10.06
CA ILE A 132 1.41 -13.61 -9.44
C ILE A 132 0.69 -13.62 -8.10
N TRP A 133 -0.34 -14.46 -7.98
CA TRP A 133 -1.15 -14.56 -6.77
C TRP A 133 -1.20 -15.99 -6.25
N HIS A 134 -0.93 -16.17 -4.96
CA HIS A 134 -1.16 -17.44 -4.27
C HIS A 134 -0.32 -18.60 -4.84
N CYS A 135 0.93 -18.35 -5.26
CA CYS A 135 1.87 -19.38 -5.72
C CYS A 135 2.84 -19.76 -4.60
N HIS A 136 2.52 -20.80 -3.83
CA HIS A 136 3.20 -21.08 -2.56
C HIS A 136 4.60 -21.66 -2.67
N SER A 137 4.96 -22.28 -3.80
CA SER A 137 6.30 -22.87 -4.00
C SER A 137 7.30 -21.94 -4.68
N LEU A 138 6.87 -20.78 -5.16
CA LEU A 138 7.72 -19.83 -5.86
C LEU A 138 8.75 -19.25 -4.90
N THR A 139 10.04 -19.37 -5.22
CA THR A 139 11.15 -18.94 -4.35
C THR A 139 11.76 -17.60 -4.75
N TYR A 140 11.73 -17.27 -6.04
CA TYR A 140 12.21 -16.02 -6.63
C TYR A 140 11.50 -15.78 -7.96
N ILE A 141 11.60 -14.57 -8.53
CA ILE A 141 10.98 -14.22 -9.82
C ILE A 141 11.98 -14.36 -10.96
N ALA A 142 13.18 -13.81 -10.79
CA ALA A 142 14.25 -13.86 -11.77
C ALA A 142 15.57 -14.21 -11.08
N GLU A 143 16.51 -14.82 -11.78
CA GLU A 143 17.85 -15.02 -11.21
C GLU A 143 18.61 -13.68 -11.23
N VAL A 144 18.75 -13.08 -12.41
CA VAL A 144 19.53 -11.84 -12.58
C VAL A 144 18.67 -10.58 -12.54
N GLN A 145 17.73 -10.44 -13.46
CA GLN A 145 16.96 -9.19 -13.63
C GLN A 145 15.52 -9.49 -14.03
N LEU A 146 14.58 -8.62 -13.64
CA LEU A 146 13.21 -8.63 -14.15
C LEU A 146 13.17 -8.27 -15.67
N PRO A 147 12.08 -8.61 -16.39
CA PRO A 147 11.96 -8.27 -17.81
C PRO A 147 12.04 -6.75 -18.03
N LEU A 148 12.84 -6.33 -19.01
CA LEU A 148 13.13 -4.90 -19.24
C LEU A 148 11.92 -4.06 -19.63
N SER A 149 10.95 -4.66 -20.34
CA SER A 149 9.70 -4.03 -20.77
C SER A 149 8.63 -3.97 -19.68
N LEU A 150 8.86 -4.63 -18.54
CA LEU A 150 7.88 -4.74 -17.47
C LEU A 150 7.64 -3.39 -16.82
N LYS A 151 6.39 -2.92 -16.87
CA LYS A 151 5.94 -1.66 -16.24
C LYS A 151 5.25 -1.90 -14.91
N ARG A 152 4.58 -3.03 -14.74
CA ARG A 152 3.87 -3.39 -13.50
C ARG A 152 4.18 -4.82 -13.06
N LEU A 153 4.59 -4.96 -11.80
CA LEU A 153 4.76 -6.25 -11.12
C LEU A 153 3.89 -6.28 -9.87
N ASP A 154 3.03 -7.29 -9.77
CA ASP A 154 2.14 -7.50 -8.63
C ASP A 154 2.31 -8.93 -8.11
N ILE A 155 2.75 -9.07 -6.86
CA ILE A 155 3.05 -10.36 -6.24
C ILE A 155 2.34 -10.46 -4.90
N GLN A 156 1.49 -11.46 -4.78
CA GLN A 156 0.60 -11.55 -3.64
C GLN A 156 0.52 -12.97 -3.09
N ARG A 157 0.54 -13.12 -1.76
CA ARG A 157 0.36 -14.41 -1.05
C ARG A 157 1.34 -15.50 -1.53
N CYS A 158 2.55 -15.14 -1.95
CA CYS A 158 3.59 -16.07 -2.36
C CYS A 158 4.54 -16.37 -1.18
N ASN A 159 4.27 -17.47 -0.47
CA ASN A 159 4.80 -17.68 0.88
C ASN A 159 6.24 -18.17 0.97
N LYS A 160 6.87 -18.64 -0.11
CA LYS A 160 8.29 -19.07 -0.13
C LYS A 160 9.24 -18.08 -0.80
N ILE A 161 8.72 -17.00 -1.40
CA ILE A 161 9.58 -15.96 -1.99
C ILE A 161 10.36 -15.31 -0.86
N ARG A 162 11.70 -15.34 -0.97
CA ARG A 162 12.61 -14.68 -0.03
C ARG A 162 13.08 -13.32 -0.56
N THR A 163 13.31 -13.26 -1.87
CA THR A 163 13.79 -12.10 -2.63
C THR A 163 13.15 -12.15 -4.02
N LEU A 164 13.06 -11.01 -4.74
CA LEU A 164 12.61 -11.05 -6.13
C LEU A 164 13.68 -11.58 -7.09
N THR A 165 14.95 -11.30 -6.79
CA THR A 165 16.11 -11.74 -7.57
C THR A 165 17.17 -12.45 -6.73
N VAL A 166 17.85 -13.45 -7.32
CA VAL A 166 18.86 -14.27 -6.65
C VAL A 166 20.18 -14.16 -7.41
N GLU A 167 21.10 -13.32 -6.94
CA GLU A 167 22.48 -13.31 -7.44
C GLU A 167 23.34 -14.29 -6.64
N GLU A 168 23.18 -15.60 -6.86
CA GLU A 168 24.18 -16.58 -6.43
C GLU A 168 25.10 -16.94 -7.61
N GLY A 169 26.35 -16.46 -7.58
CA GLY A 169 27.47 -17.19 -8.20
C GLY A 169 27.98 -16.81 -9.60
N ILE A 170 27.95 -15.54 -10.03
CA ILE A 170 28.60 -15.16 -11.31
C ILE A 170 30.07 -14.74 -11.09
N GLN A 171 30.94 -15.74 -10.94
CA GLN A 171 32.34 -15.68 -11.36
C GLN A 171 32.45 -16.33 -12.75
N ARG A 172 31.83 -15.75 -13.78
CA ARG A 172 32.06 -16.15 -15.18
C ARG A 172 32.04 -14.96 -16.12
N SER A 173 33.26 -14.41 -16.28
CA SER A 173 33.86 -14.09 -17.56
C SER A 173 33.13 -13.10 -18.47
N SER A 174 33.68 -11.88 -18.43
CA SER A 174 33.92 -11.03 -19.59
C SER A 174 32.74 -10.24 -20.16
N SER A 175 33.02 -8.94 -20.28
CA SER A 175 32.35 -7.89 -21.05
C SER A 175 30.99 -7.42 -20.53
N SER A 176 31.03 -6.33 -19.76
CA SER A 176 30.04 -5.24 -19.75
C SER A 176 28.60 -5.62 -20.05
N ARG A 177 27.96 -6.40 -19.17
CA ARG A 177 26.50 -6.34 -19.10
C ARG A 177 26.17 -5.04 -18.37
N ARG A 178 26.00 -3.97 -19.13
CA ARG A 178 25.38 -2.75 -18.62
C ARG A 178 24.04 -3.18 -18.02
N TYR A 179 23.82 -2.91 -16.74
CA TYR A 179 22.49 -2.97 -16.17
C TYR A 179 21.62 -2.03 -17.03
N THR A 180 20.82 -2.61 -17.91
CA THR A 180 19.92 -1.81 -18.73
C THR A 180 18.72 -1.50 -17.85
N SER A 181 18.44 -0.20 -17.72
CA SER A 181 17.43 0.32 -16.81
C SER A 181 16.08 -0.35 -17.05
N SER A 182 15.53 -1.00 -16.02
CA SER A 182 14.18 -1.55 -16.03
C SER A 182 13.16 -0.43 -16.24
N LEU A 183 12.06 -0.71 -16.96
CA LEU A 183 10.93 0.21 -17.15
C LEU A 183 9.85 0.07 -16.07
N LEU A 184 10.13 -0.61 -14.96
CA LEU A 184 9.16 -0.89 -13.92
C LEU A 184 8.68 0.40 -13.24
N GLU A 185 7.42 0.77 -13.49
CA GLU A 185 6.78 1.96 -12.93
C GLU A 185 6.02 1.65 -11.63
N LYS A 186 5.43 0.45 -11.50
CA LYS A 186 4.67 0.03 -10.32
C LYS A 186 5.10 -1.34 -9.80
N LEU A 187 5.44 -1.41 -8.51
CA LEU A 187 5.74 -2.64 -7.79
C LEU A 187 4.82 -2.79 -6.58
N GLU A 188 4.05 -3.88 -6.55
CA GLU A 188 3.10 -4.20 -5.49
C GLU A 188 3.41 -5.60 -4.94
N ILE A 189 3.64 -5.69 -3.62
CA ILE A 189 3.95 -6.96 -2.95
C ILE A 189 3.08 -7.09 -1.70
N GLU A 190 2.20 -8.10 -1.66
CA GLU A 190 1.27 -8.29 -0.55
C GLU A 190 1.39 -9.70 0.07
N ARG A 191 1.38 -9.80 1.40
CA ARG A 191 1.24 -11.06 2.16
C ARG A 191 2.28 -12.12 1.77
N CYS A 192 3.49 -11.72 1.36
CA CYS A 192 4.62 -12.62 1.07
C CYS A 192 5.42 -12.89 2.35
N ARG A 193 5.04 -13.93 3.10
CA ARG A 193 5.50 -14.15 4.49
C ARG A 193 6.97 -14.54 4.67
N SER A 194 7.62 -15.03 3.61
CA SER A 194 9.06 -15.37 3.65
C SER A 194 9.97 -14.29 3.08
N LEU A 195 9.41 -13.19 2.56
CA LEU A 195 10.18 -12.13 1.95
C LEU A 195 11.02 -11.45 3.03
N THR A 196 12.34 -11.46 2.88
CA THR A 196 13.29 -10.83 3.81
C THR A 196 13.80 -9.50 3.25
N CYS A 197 13.92 -9.40 1.93
CA CYS A 197 14.23 -8.17 1.20
C CYS A 197 13.58 -8.21 -0.18
N ILE A 198 13.33 -7.05 -0.78
CA ILE A 198 12.77 -6.99 -2.15
C ILE A 198 13.87 -7.28 -3.17
N PHE A 199 14.98 -6.55 -3.05
CA PHE A 199 16.23 -6.77 -3.79
C PHE A 199 17.35 -7.08 -2.79
N SER A 200 18.17 -8.07 -3.10
CA SER A 200 19.21 -8.59 -2.20
C SER A 200 20.34 -7.58 -1.97
N LYS A 201 20.92 -7.63 -0.77
CA LYS A 201 22.17 -6.94 -0.43
C LYS A 201 23.32 -7.66 -1.12
N ASN A 202 24.14 -6.92 -1.86
CA ASN A 202 25.38 -7.47 -2.39
C ASN A 202 26.51 -7.19 -1.40
N GLU A 203 27.16 -8.23 -0.91
CA GLU A 203 28.51 -8.09 -0.37
C GLU A 203 29.47 -7.90 -1.55
N LEU A 204 29.77 -6.64 -1.90
CA LEU A 204 30.91 -6.33 -2.77
C LEU A 204 32.06 -5.74 -1.93
N PRO A 205 33.33 -6.10 -2.23
CA PRO A 205 34.48 -5.53 -1.55
C PRO A 205 34.56 -4.02 -1.81
N ALA A 206 35.00 -3.27 -0.80
CA ALA A 206 35.02 -1.80 -0.70
C ALA A 206 35.85 -1.03 -1.76
N THR A 207 36.22 -1.64 -2.88
CA THR A 207 37.12 -1.07 -3.90
C THR A 207 36.44 -0.65 -5.21
N LEU A 208 35.11 -0.77 -5.32
CA LEU A 208 34.35 -0.42 -6.53
C LEU A 208 33.23 0.58 -6.21
N GLU A 209 33.54 1.88 -6.22
CA GLU A 209 32.61 3.00 -5.96
C GLU A 209 31.56 3.24 -7.07
N SER A 210 31.29 2.30 -7.97
CA SER A 210 30.43 2.56 -9.16
C SER A 210 29.45 1.45 -9.56
N LEU A 211 29.13 0.50 -8.67
CA LEU A 211 28.20 -0.58 -8.96
C LEU A 211 26.81 -0.33 -8.34
N GLU A 212 25.82 -0.09 -9.19
CA GLU A 212 24.41 0.20 -8.89
C GLU A 212 23.63 -1.03 -8.40
N VAL A 213 24.15 -1.79 -7.43
CA VAL A 213 23.54 -3.06 -7.04
C VAL A 213 22.92 -2.97 -5.65
N GLY A 214 21.62 -3.27 -5.56
CA GLY A 214 20.81 -3.13 -4.33
C GLY A 214 19.79 -1.97 -4.34
N ASN A 215 19.70 -1.20 -5.43
CA ASN A 215 18.73 -0.11 -5.60
C ASN A 215 17.41 -0.62 -6.23
N LEU A 216 16.32 0.12 -6.01
CA LEU A 216 15.07 -0.07 -6.75
C LEU A 216 15.25 0.35 -8.22
N PRO A 217 14.39 -0.11 -9.15
CA PRO A 217 14.40 0.39 -10.53
C PRO A 217 14.23 1.91 -10.61
N PRO A 218 15.05 2.65 -11.40
CA PRO A 218 15.05 4.12 -11.41
C PRO A 218 13.78 4.74 -12.04
N SER A 219 13.04 3.96 -12.85
CA SER A 219 11.76 4.32 -13.45
C SER A 219 10.56 4.11 -12.51
N LEU A 220 10.77 3.52 -11.33
CA LEU A 220 9.71 3.18 -10.38
C LEU A 220 9.06 4.46 -9.86
N LYS A 221 7.74 4.56 -10.06
CA LYS A 221 6.87 5.65 -9.59
C LYS A 221 6.10 5.27 -8.34
N SER A 222 5.75 3.98 -8.19
CA SER A 222 4.95 3.50 -7.06
C SER A 222 5.49 2.19 -6.49
N LEU A 223 5.79 2.21 -5.20
CA LEU A 223 6.17 1.05 -4.40
C LEU A 223 5.10 0.80 -3.33
N SER A 224 4.52 -0.40 -3.32
CA SER A 224 3.55 -0.82 -2.30
C SER A 224 3.91 -2.18 -1.72
N VAL A 225 4.08 -2.28 -0.40
CA VAL A 225 4.48 -3.50 0.29
C VAL A 225 3.63 -3.71 1.53
N TRP A 226 2.80 -4.75 1.51
CA TRP A 226 1.78 -4.96 2.54
C TRP A 226 1.91 -6.34 3.19
N LEU A 227 1.78 -6.41 4.51
CA LEU A 227 1.67 -7.64 5.30
C LEU A 227 2.80 -8.66 5.06
N CYS A 228 4.01 -8.19 4.76
CA CYS A 228 5.20 -9.04 4.57
C CYS A 228 5.96 -9.17 5.91
N SER A 229 5.56 -10.16 6.71
CA SER A 229 5.96 -10.25 8.13
C SER A 229 7.44 -10.47 8.41
N LYS A 230 8.21 -11.01 7.45
CA LYS A 230 9.66 -11.26 7.59
C LYS A 230 10.54 -10.21 6.91
N LEU A 231 9.94 -9.20 6.28
CA LEU A 231 10.68 -8.20 5.52
C LEU A 231 11.53 -7.38 6.47
N GLU A 232 12.85 -7.40 6.30
CA GLU A 232 13.80 -6.65 7.15
C GLU A 232 14.23 -5.32 6.52
N SER A 233 14.26 -5.26 5.18
CA SER A 233 14.65 -4.07 4.40
C SER A 233 14.01 -4.07 3.01
N ILE A 234 13.67 -2.91 2.46
CA ILE A 234 13.17 -2.80 1.07
C ILE A 234 14.30 -2.74 0.02
N ALA A 235 15.35 -1.98 0.32
CA ALA A 235 16.54 -1.75 -0.50
C ALA A 235 17.66 -1.26 0.43
N GLU A 236 18.90 -1.19 -0.06
CA GLU A 236 20.00 -0.59 0.70
C GLU A 236 20.02 0.94 0.54
N ARG A 237 19.98 1.41 -0.70
CA ARG A 237 20.00 2.83 -1.06
C ARG A 237 18.95 3.15 -2.13
N LEU A 238 18.61 4.43 -2.25
CA LEU A 238 17.68 4.98 -3.26
C LEU A 238 18.29 6.16 -4.04
N ASP A 239 19.60 6.14 -4.24
CA ASP A 239 20.33 7.29 -4.79
C ASP A 239 19.91 7.66 -6.23
N ASN A 240 19.40 6.68 -7.00
CA ASN A 240 19.04 6.85 -8.42
C ASN A 240 17.52 6.82 -8.70
N ASN A 241 16.67 6.69 -7.67
CA ASN A 241 15.21 6.51 -7.83
C ASN A 241 14.45 7.83 -8.02
N THR A 242 14.89 8.64 -8.97
CA THR A 242 14.37 10.01 -9.16
C THR A 242 12.90 10.08 -9.60
N SER A 243 12.31 8.96 -10.07
CA SER A 243 10.92 8.90 -10.54
C SER A 243 9.90 8.54 -9.46
N LEU A 244 10.34 8.16 -8.25
CA LEU A 244 9.44 7.62 -7.23
C LEU A 244 8.51 8.70 -6.67
N GLU A 245 7.21 8.48 -6.79
CA GLU A 245 6.14 9.39 -6.39
C GLU A 245 5.43 8.91 -5.11
N THR A 246 5.30 7.59 -4.93
CA THR A 246 4.56 6.99 -3.81
C THR A 246 5.31 5.81 -3.19
N ILE A 247 5.40 5.79 -1.86
CA ILE A 247 5.89 4.66 -1.05
C ILE A 247 4.81 4.30 -0.04
N SER A 248 4.30 3.07 -0.09
CA SER A 248 3.33 2.55 0.88
C SER A 248 3.83 1.24 1.48
N ILE A 249 4.06 1.20 2.79
CA ILE A 249 4.53 0.04 3.54
C ILE A 249 3.59 -0.20 4.72
N LEU A 250 2.80 -1.27 4.68
CA LEU A 250 1.74 -1.51 5.65
C LEU A 250 1.90 -2.90 6.30
N GLY A 251 1.95 -2.98 7.63
CA GLY A 251 1.96 -4.25 8.36
C GLY A 251 3.22 -5.10 8.17
N CYS A 252 4.35 -4.50 7.80
CA CYS A 252 5.65 -5.18 7.66
C CYS A 252 6.39 -5.20 9.01
N ARG A 253 5.98 -6.09 9.91
CA ARG A 253 6.38 -6.07 11.33
C ARG A 253 7.87 -6.27 11.62
N ASN A 254 8.64 -6.88 10.72
CA ASN A 254 10.09 -7.08 10.89
C ASN A 254 10.96 -6.01 10.20
N LEU A 255 10.35 -5.01 9.56
CA LEU A 255 11.10 -3.97 8.88
C LEU A 255 11.88 -3.17 9.91
N LYS A 256 13.21 -3.14 9.80
CA LYS A 256 14.09 -2.47 10.78
C LYS A 256 14.53 -1.09 10.31
N PHE A 257 14.79 -0.97 9.01
CA PHE A 257 15.38 0.22 8.40
C PHE A 257 14.71 0.56 7.07
N LEU A 258 14.57 1.85 6.83
CA LEU A 258 14.31 2.40 5.50
C LEU A 258 15.65 2.61 4.76
N PRO A 259 15.67 2.60 3.42
CA PRO A 259 16.88 2.74 2.63
C PRO A 259 17.46 4.15 2.77
N SER A 260 18.78 4.27 2.66
CA SER A 260 19.42 5.59 2.60
C SER A 260 19.05 6.31 1.29
N GLY A 261 19.13 7.64 1.27
CA GLY A 261 18.85 8.42 0.06
C GLY A 261 17.37 8.78 -0.15
N LEU A 262 16.47 8.57 0.82
CA LEU A 262 15.07 9.04 0.73
C LEU A 262 14.95 10.55 0.40
N HIS A 263 15.86 11.36 0.93
CA HIS A 263 15.95 12.80 0.66
C HIS A 263 16.24 13.15 -0.81
N ASN A 264 16.77 12.22 -1.61
CA ASN A 264 17.06 12.42 -3.03
C ASN A 264 15.81 12.25 -3.92
N LEU A 265 14.70 11.77 -3.38
CA LEU A 265 13.47 11.48 -4.13
C LEU A 265 12.66 12.76 -4.41
N ARG A 266 13.09 13.52 -5.41
CA ARG A 266 12.51 14.85 -5.74
C ARG A 266 11.07 14.82 -6.26
N GLN A 267 10.57 13.65 -6.69
CA GLN A 267 9.20 13.49 -7.19
C GLN A 267 8.26 12.90 -6.13
N LEU A 268 8.76 12.55 -4.95
CA LEU A 268 7.99 11.87 -3.92
C LEU A 268 6.90 12.80 -3.37
N GLN A 269 5.66 12.33 -3.43
CA GLN A 269 4.45 13.04 -3.03
C GLN A 269 3.81 12.39 -1.81
N GLU A 270 3.97 11.08 -1.64
CA GLU A 270 3.29 10.33 -0.60
C GLU A 270 4.20 9.27 0.02
N ILE A 271 4.24 9.24 1.35
CA ILE A 271 4.84 8.17 2.15
C ILE A 271 3.81 7.68 3.16
N GLN A 272 3.52 6.39 3.12
CA GLN A 272 2.71 5.71 4.12
C GLN A 272 3.50 4.57 4.74
N ILE A 273 3.69 4.59 6.05
CA ILE A 273 4.37 3.56 6.82
C ILE A 273 3.50 3.24 8.03
N CYS A 274 2.72 2.16 7.94
CA CYS A 274 1.79 1.77 9.00
C CYS A 274 2.11 0.36 9.53
N SER A 275 1.89 0.14 10.82
CA SER A 275 2.04 -1.16 11.50
C SER A 275 3.41 -1.83 11.28
N CYS A 276 4.48 -1.03 11.25
CA CYS A 276 5.87 -1.47 11.08
C CYS A 276 6.62 -1.46 12.43
N ARG A 277 6.23 -2.37 13.33
CA ARG A 277 6.61 -2.36 14.76
C ARG A 277 8.09 -2.44 15.09
N ASN A 278 8.93 -2.96 14.20
CA ASN A 278 10.38 -3.05 14.43
C ASN A 278 11.18 -1.92 13.77
N LEU A 279 10.52 -0.94 13.14
CA LEU A 279 11.20 0.18 12.50
C LEU A 279 11.78 1.09 13.59
N VAL A 280 13.10 1.28 13.59
CA VAL A 280 13.80 2.00 14.67
C VAL A 280 13.95 3.48 14.36
N SER A 281 14.31 3.84 13.13
CA SER A 281 14.60 5.22 12.75
C SER A 281 14.47 5.46 11.25
N PHE A 282 14.29 6.73 10.88
CA PHE A 282 14.45 7.20 9.50
C PHE A 282 15.94 7.41 9.16
N PRO A 283 16.32 7.35 7.86
CA PRO A 283 17.70 7.57 7.45
C PRO A 283 18.16 9.00 7.77
N GLU A 284 19.46 9.18 8.04
CA GLU A 284 20.06 10.46 8.51
C GLU A 284 19.75 11.66 7.60
N GLY A 285 19.68 11.45 6.28
CA GLY A 285 19.38 12.54 5.34
C GLY A 285 17.93 13.03 5.35
N GLY A 286 17.04 12.36 6.09
CA GLY A 286 15.65 12.76 6.26
C GLY A 286 14.75 12.55 5.04
N LEU A 287 13.67 13.33 4.97
CA LEU A 287 12.60 13.24 3.97
C LEU A 287 12.69 14.36 2.92
N PRO A 288 12.23 14.13 1.68
CA PRO A 288 12.28 15.14 0.63
C PRO A 288 11.22 16.24 0.87
N GLY A 289 11.66 17.49 1.08
CA GLY A 289 10.75 18.60 1.40
C GLY A 289 10.04 19.26 0.22
N ALA A 290 10.50 19.06 -1.03
CA ALA A 290 10.05 19.86 -2.17
C ALA A 290 8.64 19.52 -2.68
N LYS A 291 8.25 18.24 -2.72
CA LYS A 291 6.98 17.77 -3.30
C LYS A 291 6.14 16.87 -2.41
N LEU A 292 6.66 16.47 -1.24
CA LEU A 292 5.94 15.59 -0.32
C LEU A 292 4.70 16.30 0.21
N ARG A 293 3.51 15.74 -0.08
CA ARG A 293 2.20 16.28 0.31
C ARG A 293 1.58 15.49 1.44
N THR A 294 1.76 14.17 1.45
CA THR A 294 1.14 13.26 2.41
C THR A 294 2.20 12.42 3.10
N LEU A 295 2.18 12.44 4.43
CA LEU A 295 3.04 11.62 5.29
C LEU A 295 2.20 10.94 6.35
N ASP A 296 2.02 9.62 6.22
CA ASP A 296 1.27 8.81 7.18
C ASP A 296 2.21 7.82 7.87
N ILE A 297 2.38 7.97 9.18
CA ILE A 297 3.21 7.10 10.00
C ILE A 297 2.41 6.65 11.22
N TYR A 298 2.14 5.35 11.32
CA TYR A 298 1.20 4.84 12.30
C TYR A 298 1.57 3.45 12.84
N ASP A 299 1.37 3.18 14.14
CA ASP A 299 1.58 1.84 14.72
C ASP A 299 3.03 1.32 14.52
N CYS A 300 4.01 2.20 14.77
CA CYS A 300 5.45 1.94 14.61
C CYS A 300 6.17 1.90 15.97
N GLU A 301 5.79 0.96 16.85
CA GLU A 301 6.19 0.80 18.27
C GLU A 301 7.66 1.01 18.69
N ARG A 302 8.64 0.86 17.79
CA ARG A 302 10.06 1.05 18.10
C ARG A 302 10.67 2.30 17.46
N LEU A 303 9.84 3.12 16.81
CA LEU A 303 10.33 4.28 16.10
C LEU A 303 10.72 5.35 17.11
N GLU A 304 12.03 5.52 17.30
CA GLU A 304 12.59 6.46 18.25
C GLU A 304 12.41 7.91 17.81
N ALA A 305 12.36 8.20 16.50
CA ALA A 305 12.10 9.55 15.99
C ALA A 305 11.65 9.53 14.51
N LEU A 306 10.77 10.47 14.12
CA LEU A 306 10.22 10.57 12.76
C LEU A 306 11.23 11.06 11.70
N THR A 307 12.13 11.97 12.06
CA THR A 307 13.30 12.46 11.30
C THR A 307 13.62 13.89 11.76
N LYS A 308 14.85 14.35 11.53
CA LYS A 308 15.22 15.75 11.75
C LYS A 308 14.64 16.62 10.62
N GLY A 309 14.24 17.85 10.95
CA GLY A 309 13.83 18.83 9.95
C GLY A 309 12.43 18.64 9.36
N LEU A 310 11.47 18.07 10.10
CA LEU A 310 10.07 17.98 9.66
C LEU A 310 9.46 19.35 9.28
N HIS A 311 9.89 20.42 9.94
CA HIS A 311 9.52 21.79 9.61
C HIS A 311 9.93 22.22 8.18
N ASN A 312 10.94 21.57 7.58
CA ASN A 312 11.40 21.86 6.22
C ASN A 312 10.50 21.24 5.14
N LEU A 313 9.50 20.44 5.51
CA LEU A 313 8.52 19.86 4.60
C LEU A 313 7.46 20.91 4.24
N THR A 314 7.87 21.95 3.52
CA THR A 314 7.04 23.13 3.22
C THR A 314 5.85 22.82 2.30
N SER A 315 5.94 21.75 1.51
CA SER A 315 4.87 21.25 0.64
C SER A 315 3.90 20.28 1.33
N LEU A 316 4.14 19.91 2.59
CA LEU A 316 3.33 18.92 3.31
C LEU A 316 1.96 19.50 3.63
N GLN A 317 0.92 18.78 3.22
CA GLN A 317 -0.49 19.16 3.38
C GLN A 317 -1.22 18.22 4.34
N GLU A 318 -0.83 16.96 4.39
CA GLU A 318 -1.48 15.92 5.17
C GLU A 318 -0.43 15.18 6.00
N LEU A 319 -0.68 15.12 7.32
CA LEU A 319 0.20 14.44 8.26
C LEU A 319 -0.62 13.57 9.20
N THR A 320 -0.33 12.27 9.18
CA THR A 320 -0.84 11.32 10.18
C THR A 320 0.33 10.79 10.99
N ILE A 321 0.30 10.97 12.31
CA ILE A 321 1.29 10.41 13.24
C ILE A 321 0.56 9.64 14.33
N GLY A 322 0.95 8.40 14.61
CA GLY A 322 0.35 7.73 15.76
C GLY A 322 0.96 6.39 16.17
N ARG A 323 0.53 5.93 17.36
CA ARG A 323 0.85 4.70 18.11
C ARG A 323 2.28 4.21 17.91
N GLY A 324 3.08 4.28 18.97
CA GLY A 324 4.42 3.69 18.98
C GLY A 324 5.54 4.58 18.44
N VAL A 325 5.21 5.79 17.99
CA VAL A 325 6.20 6.80 17.64
C VAL A 325 6.56 7.55 18.92
N GLU A 326 7.77 7.35 19.44
CA GLU A 326 8.32 8.27 20.42
C GLU A 326 8.71 9.55 19.68
N LEU A 327 8.29 10.68 20.23
CA LEU A 327 8.65 12.00 19.72
C LEU A 327 9.68 12.59 20.70
N PRO A 328 10.95 12.15 20.68
CA PRO A 328 11.97 12.75 21.51
C PRO A 328 12.01 14.20 21.13
N SER A 329 12.02 15.07 22.15
CA SER A 329 12.15 16.53 22.08
C SER A 329 12.67 17.00 20.71
N LEU A 330 11.76 17.14 19.74
CA LEU A 330 12.15 17.67 18.44
C LEU A 330 12.73 19.05 18.75
N GLU A 331 13.89 19.34 18.15
CA GLU A 331 14.51 20.66 18.22
C GLU A 331 13.45 21.74 17.93
N GLU A 332 13.61 22.94 18.50
CA GLU A 332 12.61 24.02 18.70
C GLU A 332 11.68 24.39 17.50
N ASP A 333 11.94 23.86 16.30
CA ASP A 333 11.32 24.22 15.04
C ASP A 333 9.95 23.56 14.75
N GLY A 334 9.55 22.51 15.48
CA GLY A 334 8.19 21.94 15.46
C GLY A 334 7.69 21.35 14.12
N LEU A 335 6.36 21.24 13.96
CA LEU A 335 5.68 20.71 12.76
C LEU A 335 5.49 21.78 11.66
N PRO A 336 5.39 21.39 10.37
CA PRO A 336 5.16 22.32 9.26
C PRO A 336 3.80 23.01 9.37
N THR A 337 3.75 24.32 9.07
CA THR A 337 2.55 25.15 9.26
C THR A 337 1.56 25.12 8.10
N ASN A 338 1.95 24.61 6.93
CA ASN A 338 1.13 24.55 5.71
C ASN A 338 0.15 23.35 5.66
N LEU A 339 -0.02 22.65 6.78
CA LEU A 339 -0.91 21.49 6.88
C LEU A 339 -2.38 21.88 6.69
N HIS A 340 -3.09 21.09 5.89
CA HIS A 340 -4.54 21.13 5.70
C HIS A 340 -5.24 20.05 6.53
N SER A 341 -4.58 18.92 6.75
CA SER A 341 -5.07 17.80 7.56
C SER A 341 -3.98 17.34 8.52
N LEU A 342 -4.34 17.20 9.79
CA LEU A 342 -3.46 16.68 10.84
C LEU A 342 -4.23 15.62 11.62
N THR A 343 -3.75 14.38 11.57
CA THR A 343 -4.24 13.28 12.39
C THR A 343 -3.16 12.87 13.37
N ILE A 344 -3.48 12.93 14.66
CA ILE A 344 -2.61 12.45 15.73
C ILE A 344 -3.35 11.35 16.47
N ASP A 345 -2.77 10.16 16.52
CA ASP A 345 -3.34 9.01 17.19
C ASP A 345 -2.34 8.43 18.18
N GLY A 346 -2.32 8.91 19.42
CA GLY A 346 -1.21 8.61 20.31
C GLY A 346 -1.46 8.97 21.76
N ASN A 347 -0.55 8.46 22.60
CA ASN A 347 -0.53 8.64 24.04
C ASN A 347 -0.31 10.11 24.45
N MET A 348 -0.40 10.41 25.74
CA MET A 348 -0.25 11.78 26.25
C MET A 348 1.12 12.41 25.96
N GLU A 349 2.17 11.63 25.73
CA GLU A 349 3.49 12.16 25.40
C GLU A 349 3.50 12.80 24.01
N ILE A 350 2.93 12.14 23.01
CA ILE A 350 2.76 12.71 21.68
C ILE A 350 1.93 14.01 21.75
N TRP A 351 0.86 14.00 22.55
CA TRP A 351 0.01 15.18 22.76
C TRP A 351 0.77 16.34 23.42
N LYS A 352 1.47 16.08 24.53
CA LYS A 352 2.28 17.09 25.23
C LYS A 352 3.35 17.65 24.31
N SER A 353 4.09 16.79 23.61
CA SER A 353 5.11 17.22 22.67
C SER A 353 4.53 18.11 21.57
N VAL A 354 3.42 17.72 20.92
CA VAL A 354 2.81 18.55 19.87
C VAL A 354 2.32 19.90 20.40
N ILE A 355 1.74 19.92 21.60
CA ILE A 355 1.29 21.16 22.25
C ILE A 355 2.48 22.06 22.62
N GLU A 356 3.53 21.48 23.20
CA GLU A 356 4.75 22.16 23.63
C GLU A 356 5.55 22.71 22.44
N TRP A 357 5.62 22.00 21.30
CA TRP A 357 6.32 22.43 20.09
C TRP A 357 5.76 23.69 19.42
N GLY A 358 4.49 24.02 19.69
CA GLY A 358 3.76 25.05 18.95
C GLY A 358 3.30 26.23 19.78
N ARG A 359 3.43 26.21 21.12
CA ARG A 359 2.56 27.00 22.01
C ARG A 359 1.07 26.83 21.62
N GLY A 360 0.68 25.62 21.21
CA GLY A 360 -0.67 25.29 20.74
C GLY A 360 -0.86 25.23 19.21
N PHE A 361 -2.07 24.82 18.78
CA PHE A 361 -2.42 24.57 17.37
C PHE A 361 -2.64 25.84 16.54
N HIS A 362 -2.70 27.02 17.17
CA HIS A 362 -2.98 28.30 16.51
C HIS A 362 -2.04 28.65 15.34
N ARG A 363 -0.83 28.09 15.28
CA ARG A 363 0.14 28.33 14.19
C ARG A 363 -0.28 27.72 12.85
N PHE A 364 -1.14 26.70 12.86
CA PHE A 364 -1.58 26.02 11.64
C PHE A 364 -2.73 26.79 10.97
N SER A 365 -2.41 27.96 10.41
CA SER A 365 -3.40 28.85 9.80
C SER A 365 -4.13 28.24 8.59
N SER A 366 -3.57 27.21 7.97
CA SER A 366 -4.17 26.48 6.83
C SER A 366 -4.94 25.22 7.23
N LEU A 367 -4.95 24.85 8.53
CA LEU A 367 -5.50 23.57 8.98
C LEU A 367 -7.03 23.55 8.90
N ARG A 368 -7.56 22.59 8.14
CA ARG A 368 -9.00 22.40 7.94
C ARG A 368 -9.52 21.20 8.70
N HIS A 369 -8.72 20.15 8.79
CA HIS A 369 -9.09 18.89 9.44
C HIS A 369 -8.10 18.59 10.57
N LEU A 370 -8.62 18.40 11.77
CA LEU A 370 -7.85 17.98 12.94
C LEU A 370 -8.51 16.74 13.53
N ALA A 371 -7.81 15.63 13.50
CA ALA A 371 -8.25 14.38 14.11
C ALA A 371 -7.29 13.98 15.23
N ILE A 372 -7.88 13.65 16.37
CA ILE A 372 -7.20 13.47 17.64
C ILE A 372 -7.70 12.16 18.22
N LYS A 373 -6.81 11.17 18.36
CA LYS A 373 -7.20 9.82 18.75
C LYS A 373 -6.33 9.25 19.86
N GLY A 374 -6.92 8.39 20.69
CA GLY A 374 -6.19 7.48 21.58
C GLY A 374 -5.40 8.16 22.71
N CYS A 375 -5.97 9.18 23.35
CA CYS A 375 -5.34 9.89 24.46
C CYS A 375 -5.53 9.14 25.79
N ASP A 376 -4.50 9.07 26.65
CA ASP A 376 -4.52 8.31 27.91
C ASP A 376 -5.42 8.93 29.00
N ASP A 377 -5.40 8.26 30.17
CA ASP A 377 -6.26 8.46 31.34
C ASP A 377 -6.24 9.86 32.00
N ASP A 378 -5.30 10.74 31.71
CA ASP A 378 -5.18 12.02 32.43
C ASP A 378 -5.94 13.20 31.77
N MET A 379 -6.42 13.05 30.54
CA MET A 379 -7.08 14.14 29.80
C MET A 379 -8.57 14.23 30.13
N VAL A 380 -8.94 15.13 31.05
CA VAL A 380 -10.33 15.35 31.46
C VAL A 380 -11.07 16.41 30.64
N SER A 381 -10.35 17.27 29.92
CA SER A 381 -10.93 18.36 29.12
C SER A 381 -10.17 18.59 27.82
N PHE A 382 -10.89 18.89 26.73
CA PHE A 382 -10.28 19.18 25.44
C PHE A 382 -10.82 20.47 24.80
N PRO A 383 -9.96 21.36 24.26
CA PRO A 383 -8.50 21.39 24.40
C PRO A 383 -8.04 21.51 25.87
N PRO A 384 -6.83 21.04 26.21
CA PRO A 384 -6.28 21.16 27.55
C PRO A 384 -6.13 22.63 27.97
N GLU A 385 -6.36 22.89 29.25
CA GLU A 385 -6.14 24.20 29.87
C GLU A 385 -4.66 24.36 30.24
N ASP A 386 -4.04 25.46 29.80
CA ASP A 386 -2.69 25.79 30.23
C ASP A 386 -2.76 26.37 31.64
N ILE A 387 -2.30 25.58 32.62
CA ILE A 387 -2.27 25.92 34.05
C ILE A 387 -1.51 27.24 34.30
N ARG A 388 -0.59 27.65 33.42
CA ARG A 388 0.19 28.89 33.57
C ARG A 388 -0.53 30.12 33.04
N LEU A 389 -1.37 29.98 32.03
CA LEU A 389 -2.12 31.07 31.40
C LEU A 389 -3.58 31.14 31.87
N GLY A 390 -4.07 30.11 32.57
CA GLY A 390 -5.46 30.02 33.02
C GLY A 390 -6.46 29.96 31.88
N THR A 391 -6.03 29.61 30.67
CA THR A 391 -6.84 29.59 29.45
C THR A 391 -6.61 28.31 28.65
N ALA A 392 -7.66 27.85 27.97
CA ALA A 392 -7.60 26.71 27.06
C ALA A 392 -6.69 27.00 25.87
N LEU A 393 -5.91 25.99 25.45
CA LEU A 393 -5.05 26.11 24.28
C LEU A 393 -5.88 26.42 23.02
N PRO A 394 -5.52 27.48 22.27
CA PRO A 394 -6.31 27.90 21.12
C PRO A 394 -6.17 26.91 19.95
N LEU A 395 -7.31 26.50 19.41
CA LEU A 395 -7.42 25.79 18.15
C LEU A 395 -7.31 26.76 16.96
N PRO A 396 -6.94 26.29 15.76
CA PRO A 396 -6.84 27.15 14.59
C PRO A 396 -8.21 27.63 14.12
N ALA A 397 -8.37 28.92 13.85
CA ALA A 397 -9.63 29.51 13.39
C ALA A 397 -10.06 29.04 11.98
N SER A 398 -9.15 28.45 11.20
CA SER A 398 -9.40 27.87 9.88
C SER A 398 -10.03 26.48 9.91
N LEU A 399 -10.16 25.88 11.10
CA LEU A 399 -10.63 24.51 11.27
C LEU A 399 -12.09 24.37 10.83
N THR A 400 -12.34 23.42 9.93
CA THR A 400 -13.67 23.08 9.43
C THR A 400 -14.19 21.76 9.98
N SER A 401 -13.28 20.84 10.33
CA SER A 401 -13.62 19.52 10.88
C SER A 401 -12.72 19.18 12.06
N LEU A 402 -13.35 18.80 13.17
CA LEU A 402 -12.69 18.32 14.39
C LEU A 402 -13.18 16.91 14.72
N THR A 403 -12.26 15.97 14.84
CA THR A 403 -12.55 14.61 15.30
C THR A 403 -11.79 14.32 16.59
N ILE A 404 -12.51 13.93 17.64
CA ILE A 404 -11.96 13.47 18.92
C ILE A 404 -12.41 12.03 19.10
N SER A 405 -11.48 11.09 19.26
CA SER A 405 -11.85 9.68 19.38
C SER A 405 -10.99 8.86 20.34
N ARG A 406 -11.57 7.85 21.00
CA ARG A 406 -10.87 7.00 21.98
C ARG A 406 -10.26 7.82 23.11
N PHE A 407 -11.09 8.60 23.80
CA PHE A 407 -10.73 9.40 24.97
C PHE A 407 -11.46 8.84 26.22
N PRO A 408 -10.86 7.89 26.95
CA PRO A 408 -11.53 7.19 28.03
C PRO A 408 -11.91 8.10 29.20
N ASN A 409 -11.12 9.15 29.47
CA ASN A 409 -11.29 10.03 30.63
C ASN A 409 -11.73 11.46 30.34
N LEU A 410 -12.02 11.78 29.08
CA LEU A 410 -12.54 13.10 28.70
C LEU A 410 -13.91 13.32 29.33
N GLU A 411 -14.03 14.31 30.22
CA GLU A 411 -15.27 14.66 30.89
C GLU A 411 -15.99 15.85 30.26
N ARG A 412 -15.24 16.79 29.66
CA ARG A 412 -15.79 18.04 29.13
C ARG A 412 -15.08 18.57 27.88
N LEU A 413 -15.82 19.27 27.04
CA LEU A 413 -15.26 20.10 25.98
C LEU A 413 -15.08 21.54 26.48
N SER A 414 -13.91 22.13 26.23
CA SER A 414 -13.55 23.47 26.70
C SER A 414 -14.22 24.57 25.86
N SER A 415 -14.39 25.76 26.44
CA SER A 415 -15.09 26.88 25.79
C SER A 415 -14.40 27.41 24.53
N SER A 416 -13.12 27.12 24.31
CA SER A 416 -12.38 27.56 23.12
C SER A 416 -12.92 26.97 21.82
N ILE A 417 -13.64 25.85 21.87
CA ILE A 417 -14.31 25.27 20.70
C ILE A 417 -15.40 26.21 20.20
N VAL A 418 -16.11 26.92 21.10
CA VAL A 418 -17.23 27.82 20.77
C VAL A 418 -16.80 28.96 19.86
N ASP A 419 -15.56 29.41 19.98
CA ASP A 419 -15.02 30.54 19.21
C ASP A 419 -14.67 30.18 17.75
N LEU A 420 -14.79 28.90 17.36
CA LEU A 420 -14.48 28.42 16.01
C LEU A 420 -15.60 28.73 15.01
N GLN A 421 -15.52 29.88 14.35
CA GLN A 421 -16.53 30.36 13.38
C GLN A 421 -16.63 29.57 12.07
N ASN A 422 -15.64 28.72 11.76
CA ASN A 422 -15.59 27.94 10.53
C ASN A 422 -15.85 26.45 10.74
N LEU A 423 -16.04 26.01 11.99
CA LEU A 423 -16.21 24.59 12.29
C LEU A 423 -17.58 24.13 11.79
N THR A 424 -17.60 23.25 10.79
CA THR A 424 -18.82 22.72 10.17
C THR A 424 -19.08 21.28 10.58
N GLU A 425 -18.06 20.54 11.03
CA GLU A 425 -18.18 19.14 11.41
C GLU A 425 -17.44 18.85 12.73
N LEU A 426 -18.16 18.23 13.68
CA LEU A 426 -17.62 17.77 14.96
C LEU A 426 -17.96 16.29 15.13
N ASN A 427 -16.93 15.46 15.27
CA ASN A 427 -17.05 14.01 15.44
C ASN A 427 -16.47 13.61 16.80
N LEU A 428 -17.29 12.95 17.64
CA LEU A 428 -16.93 12.44 18.96
C LEU A 428 -17.17 10.92 18.95
N VAL A 429 -16.11 10.12 19.10
CA VAL A 429 -16.21 8.66 18.97
C VAL A 429 -15.50 7.95 20.13
N ASP A 430 -16.13 7.03 20.84
CA ASP A 430 -15.52 6.29 21.95
C ASP A 430 -14.93 7.24 23.02
N CYS A 431 -15.81 8.07 23.61
CA CYS A 431 -15.50 8.99 24.70
C CYS A 431 -16.44 8.73 25.90
N PRO A 432 -16.24 7.62 26.65
CA PRO A 432 -17.23 7.10 27.59
C PRO A 432 -17.52 8.01 28.80
N LYS A 433 -16.57 8.85 29.23
CA LYS A 433 -16.76 9.76 30.36
C LYS A 433 -17.23 11.17 29.99
N LEU A 434 -17.47 11.45 28.70
CA LEU A 434 -17.82 12.80 28.25
C LEU A 434 -19.22 13.17 28.74
N LYS A 435 -19.31 14.15 29.64
CA LYS A 435 -20.54 14.57 30.31
C LYS A 435 -20.97 15.99 29.97
N TYR A 436 -20.04 16.86 29.60
CA TYR A 436 -20.30 18.29 29.53
C TYR A 436 -19.86 18.91 28.21
N PHE A 437 -20.81 19.53 27.50
CA PHE A 437 -20.52 20.54 26.50
C PHE A 437 -20.22 21.90 27.15
N PRO A 438 -19.62 22.85 26.42
CA PRO A 438 -19.37 24.19 26.93
C PRO A 438 -20.69 24.87 27.33
N GLU A 439 -20.67 25.68 28.39
CA GLU A 439 -21.87 26.40 28.89
C GLU A 439 -22.51 27.31 27.83
N LYS A 440 -21.69 27.86 26.92
CA LYS A 440 -22.14 28.72 25.81
C LYS A 440 -22.67 27.94 24.60
N GLY A 441 -22.72 26.61 24.67
CA GLY A 441 -23.17 25.73 23.60
C GLY A 441 -22.06 25.28 22.64
N LEU A 442 -22.47 24.79 21.47
CA LEU A 442 -21.58 24.43 20.36
C LEU A 442 -21.45 25.59 19.36
N PRO A 443 -20.44 25.58 18.46
CA PRO A 443 -20.25 26.65 17.49
C PRO A 443 -21.45 26.82 16.58
N SER A 444 -21.87 28.07 16.35
CA SER A 444 -23.04 28.37 15.50
C SER A 444 -22.86 28.01 14.03
N SER A 445 -21.62 27.77 13.59
CA SER A 445 -21.29 27.35 12.21
C SER A 445 -21.46 25.84 11.99
N LEU A 446 -21.75 25.07 13.05
CA LEU A 446 -21.74 23.62 13.02
C LEU A 446 -22.89 23.09 12.16
N LEU A 447 -22.57 22.34 11.12
CA LEU A 447 -23.53 21.73 10.19
C LEU A 447 -23.78 20.26 10.50
N ARG A 448 -22.79 19.59 11.08
CA ARG A 448 -22.79 18.15 11.37
C ARG A 448 -22.21 17.88 12.75
N LEU A 449 -22.92 17.09 13.53
CA LEU A 449 -22.45 16.53 14.78
C LEU A 449 -22.63 15.01 14.74
N TYR A 450 -21.52 14.29 14.89
CA TYR A 450 -21.52 12.84 15.03
C TYR A 450 -21.06 12.46 16.43
N ILE A 451 -21.86 11.67 17.13
CA ILE A 451 -21.55 11.13 18.45
C ILE A 451 -21.70 9.61 18.35
N ASP A 452 -20.67 8.85 18.71
CA ASP A 452 -20.69 7.40 18.61
C ASP A 452 -19.94 6.80 19.81
N GLU A 453 -20.50 5.78 20.44
CA GLU A 453 -19.92 5.14 21.62
C GLU A 453 -19.61 6.16 22.76
N CYS A 454 -20.48 7.16 22.95
CA CYS A 454 -20.35 8.19 24.00
C CYS A 454 -21.60 8.23 24.91
N PRO A 455 -21.82 7.22 25.77
CA PRO A 455 -23.10 6.98 26.45
C PRO A 455 -23.62 8.13 27.31
N LEU A 456 -22.73 8.86 28.00
CA LEU A 456 -23.13 9.91 28.95
C LEU A 456 -23.59 11.20 28.25
N ILE A 457 -22.95 11.57 27.14
CA ILE A 457 -23.35 12.75 26.36
C ILE A 457 -24.55 12.42 25.48
N GLU A 458 -24.59 11.20 24.91
CA GLU A 458 -25.75 10.67 24.19
C GLU A 458 -27.02 10.79 25.05
N GLU A 459 -26.97 10.34 26.31
CA GLU A 459 -28.12 10.42 27.22
C GLU A 459 -28.64 11.86 27.38
N LYS A 460 -27.72 12.83 27.43
CA LYS A 460 -28.07 14.25 27.57
C LYS A 460 -28.52 14.89 26.26
N CYS A 461 -28.21 14.29 25.12
CA CYS A 461 -28.56 14.76 23.78
C CYS A 461 -29.89 14.21 23.25
N ARG A 462 -30.61 13.39 24.04
CA ARG A 462 -31.89 12.79 23.62
C ARG A 462 -32.98 13.85 23.34
N LYS A 463 -33.81 13.57 22.33
CA LYS A 463 -34.99 14.37 21.92
C LYS A 463 -36.04 14.50 23.02
N ASP A 464 -36.23 13.46 23.82
CA ASP A 464 -37.25 13.40 24.88
C ASP A 464 -36.79 14.01 26.20
N GLY A 465 -36.38 15.28 26.18
CA GLY A 465 -36.02 16.03 27.38
C GLY A 465 -34.55 15.92 27.82
N GLY A 466 -33.65 15.58 26.89
CA GLY A 466 -32.21 15.65 27.12
C GLY A 466 -31.75 17.08 27.45
N GLN A 467 -30.86 17.21 28.44
CA GLN A 467 -30.33 18.49 28.91
C GLN A 467 -29.73 19.37 27.80
N TYR A 468 -29.19 18.76 26.74
CA TYR A 468 -28.52 19.45 25.64
C TYR A 468 -29.34 19.49 24.35
N TRP A 469 -30.59 19.03 24.35
CA TRP A 469 -31.43 19.01 23.16
C TRP A 469 -31.51 20.38 22.46
N ASP A 470 -31.78 21.44 23.22
CA ASP A 470 -31.89 22.80 22.69
C ASP A 470 -30.59 23.27 22.01
N LEU A 471 -29.42 22.81 22.49
CA LEU A 471 -28.13 23.11 21.88
C LEU A 471 -27.95 22.44 20.52
N LEU A 472 -28.70 21.38 20.21
CA LEU A 472 -28.57 20.63 18.96
C LEU A 472 -29.51 21.13 17.86
N THR A 473 -30.59 21.82 18.23
CA THR A 473 -31.65 22.24 17.30
C THR A 473 -31.19 23.12 16.13
N HIS A 474 -30.08 23.86 16.29
CA HIS A 474 -29.53 24.70 15.24
C HIS A 474 -28.66 23.93 14.24
N ILE A 475 -28.30 22.67 14.54
CA ILE A 475 -27.41 21.82 13.74
C ILE A 475 -28.27 21.00 12.77
N PRO A 476 -28.11 21.16 11.43
CA PRO A 476 -28.94 20.46 10.45
C PRO A 476 -28.82 18.93 10.45
N ARG A 477 -27.66 18.38 10.82
CA ARG A 477 -27.42 16.94 10.80
C ARG A 477 -26.76 16.51 12.10
N VAL A 478 -27.52 15.80 12.94
CA VAL A 478 -27.02 15.19 14.17
C VAL A 478 -27.24 13.69 14.06
N ALA A 479 -26.17 12.92 14.20
CA ALA A 479 -26.21 11.47 14.23
C ALA A 479 -25.59 10.96 15.54
N ILE A 480 -26.32 10.09 16.24
CA ILE A 480 -25.90 9.47 17.49
C ILE A 480 -25.98 7.94 17.32
N ASP A 481 -24.87 7.22 17.54
CA ASP A 481 -24.76 5.77 17.35
C ASP A 481 -25.38 5.29 16.02
N TYR A 482 -24.94 5.92 14.92
CA TYR A 482 -25.40 5.68 13.55
C TYR A 482 -26.88 6.01 13.27
N LYS A 483 -27.62 6.58 14.22
CA LYS A 483 -29.02 6.99 14.05
C LYS A 483 -29.14 8.50 13.86
N SER A 484 -29.87 8.90 12.83
CA SER A 484 -30.24 10.31 12.64
C SER A 484 -31.18 10.74 13.76
N VAL A 485 -30.90 11.89 14.36
CA VAL A 485 -31.68 12.42 15.48
C VAL A 485 -32.94 13.17 15.01
N PHE A 486 -32.92 13.66 13.76
CA PHE A 486 -34.02 14.44 13.17
C PHE A 486 -34.88 13.64 12.20
N ASP A 487 -34.40 12.49 11.70
CA ASP A 487 -35.21 11.60 10.88
C ASP A 487 -35.90 10.57 11.79
N ASP A 488 -37.16 10.85 12.14
CA ASP A 488 -38.10 9.79 12.48
C ASP A 488 -38.43 9.08 11.15
N ASP A 489 -37.69 8.04 10.78
CA ASP A 489 -38.12 7.16 9.68
C ASP A 489 -38.77 5.90 10.28
N PRO A 490 -40.11 5.87 10.43
CA PRO A 490 -40.84 4.64 10.65
C PRO A 490 -41.05 3.97 9.30
N THR A 491 -40.05 3.28 8.79
CA THR A 491 -40.23 2.34 7.67
C THR A 491 -39.50 1.02 7.92
N GLU A 492 -39.85 0.37 9.04
CA GLU A 492 -40.00 -1.09 9.07
C GLU A 492 -41.48 -1.38 9.38
N ASP A 493 -42.25 -1.73 8.36
CA ASP A 493 -43.29 -2.77 8.42
C ASP A 493 -43.70 -3.14 6.97
N ASP A 494 -43.68 -4.45 6.72
CA ASP A 494 -43.95 -5.28 5.52
C ASP A 494 -42.86 -5.51 4.44
#